data_AF-A0A957R195-F1
#
_entry.id   AF-A0A957R195-F1
#
_cell.length_a   1.000
_cell.length_b   1.000
_cell.length_c   1.000
_cell.angle_alpha   90.00
_cell.angle_beta   90.00
_cell.angle_gamma   90.00
#
_symmetry.space_group_name_H-M   'P 1'
#
loop_
_entity.id
_entity.type
_entity.pdbx_description
1 polymer ?
#
loop_
_entity_poly.entity_id
_entity_poly.type
_entity_poly.pdbx_seq_one_letter_code
_entity_poly.pdbx_strand_id
1 'polypeptide(L)'
;MIRYDAGETALRLRFPATYHEPLALAAAVEKVGGTLAPAGADYLLTLAGPPAQTGSQAAGIFATLQGVPLQDTIDLAAYRPAADPLVSCVILLTGNDHFAARFLIPSIIANSRAFPIEILVVFNGLWLDRALFGAVPILESDFGWVSQGYNAGAAAARGRYIAFFHDDCL
;
A
#
# COMPACT_ATOMS: atom_id res chain seq x y z
N MET A 1 -0.17 6.23 -11.23
CA MET A 1 -0.07 4.99 -12.04
C MET A 1 1.40 4.60 -12.12
N ILE A 2 1.78 3.54 -11.41
CA ILE A 2 3.13 2.96 -11.45
C ILE A 2 3.19 2.11 -12.73
N ARG A 3 4.05 2.45 -13.70
CA ARG A 3 4.28 1.62 -14.88
C ARG A 3 5.68 1.03 -14.80
N TYR A 4 5.77 -0.29 -14.91
CA TYR A 4 7.01 -0.98 -15.22
C TYR A 4 6.99 -1.25 -16.73
N ASP A 5 7.91 -0.66 -17.48
CA ASP A 5 8.05 -1.00 -18.89
C ASP A 5 8.75 -2.39 -18.99
N ALA A 6 8.22 -3.26 -19.85
CA ALA A 6 8.71 -4.63 -19.97
C ALA A 6 10.18 -4.62 -20.44
N GLY A 7 11.09 -5.06 -19.56
CA GLY A 7 12.54 -5.09 -19.81
C GLY A 7 13.31 -3.86 -19.34
N GLU A 8 12.64 -2.85 -18.76
CA GLU A 8 13.35 -1.72 -18.17
C GLU A 8 13.83 -2.02 -16.74
N THR A 9 15.11 -1.73 -16.49
CA THR A 9 15.74 -1.76 -15.17
C THR A 9 15.45 -0.49 -14.35
N ALA A 10 14.36 0.21 -14.66
CA ALA A 10 14.04 1.48 -14.04
C ALA A 10 12.54 1.64 -13.77
N LEU A 11 12.21 2.07 -12.56
CA LEU A 11 10.87 2.52 -12.20
C LEU A 11 10.76 4.03 -12.44
N ARG A 12 9.76 4.46 -13.21
CA ARG A 12 9.47 5.86 -13.48
C ARG A 12 8.16 6.27 -12.82
N LEU A 13 8.22 7.29 -11.97
CA LEU A 13 7.07 7.82 -11.23
C LEU A 13 6.88 9.29 -11.57
N ARG A 14 5.65 9.67 -11.93
CA ARG A 14 5.28 11.07 -12.13
C ARG A 14 4.71 11.62 -10.83
N PHE A 15 5.31 12.68 -10.32
CA PHE A 15 4.92 13.34 -9.07
C PHE A 15 4.39 14.74 -9.36
N PRO A 16 3.12 15.06 -9.02
CA PRO A 16 2.60 16.40 -9.18
C PRO A 16 3.38 17.41 -8.33
N ALA A 17 3.75 18.55 -8.90
CA ALA A 17 4.51 19.58 -8.16
C ALA A 17 3.73 20.20 -6.99
N THR A 18 2.42 19.96 -6.90
CA THR A 18 1.55 20.48 -5.85
C THR A 18 1.53 19.63 -4.57
N TYR A 19 2.06 18.40 -4.60
CA TYR A 19 1.94 17.47 -3.46
C TYR A 19 2.99 17.71 -2.38
N HIS A 20 4.21 18.07 -2.77
CA HIS A 20 5.34 18.24 -1.85
C HIS A 20 6.17 19.45 -2.25
N GLU A 21 6.81 20.07 -1.26
CA GLU A 21 7.78 21.13 -1.50
C GLU A 21 8.97 20.54 -2.31
N PRO A 22 9.44 21.22 -3.38
CA PRO A 22 10.44 20.67 -4.29
C PRO A 22 11.75 20.24 -3.64
N LEU A 23 12.25 20.98 -2.64
CA LEU A 23 13.50 20.64 -1.94
C LEU A 23 13.31 19.40 -1.08
N ALA A 24 12.17 19.26 -0.40
CA ALA A 24 11.84 18.05 0.36
C ALA A 24 11.75 16.80 -0.53
N LEU A 25 11.13 16.92 -1.71
CA LEU A 25 11.06 15.85 -2.70
C LEU A 25 12.45 15.49 -3.24
N ALA A 26 13.27 16.47 -3.62
CA ALA A 26 14.62 16.23 -4.11
C ALA A 26 15.49 15.51 -3.05
N ALA A 27 15.45 15.96 -1.80
CA ALA A 27 16.22 15.35 -0.71
C ALA A 27 15.79 13.90 -0.43
N ALA A 28 14.49 13.61 -0.46
CA ALA A 28 13.97 12.25 -0.28
C ALA A 28 14.41 11.31 -1.41
N VAL A 29 14.43 11.80 -2.65
CA VAL A 29 14.86 11.05 -3.84
C VAL A 29 16.36 10.77 -3.82
N GLU A 30 17.17 11.77 -3.48
CA GLU A 30 18.62 11.63 -3.37
C GLU A 30 19.00 10.57 -2.32
N LYS A 31 18.32 10.56 -1.17
CA LYS A 31 18.57 9.61 -0.07
C LYS A 31 18.45 8.14 -0.49
N VAL A 32 17.61 7.83 -1.48
CA VAL A 32 17.43 6.46 -1.99
C VAL A 32 18.20 6.18 -3.28
N GLY A 33 19.02 7.12 -3.75
CA GLY A 33 19.79 6.98 -4.99
C GLY A 33 18.94 7.11 -6.27
N GLY A 34 17.81 7.82 -6.20
CA GLY A 34 16.99 8.14 -7.37
C GLY A 34 17.42 9.42 -8.08
N THR A 35 16.82 9.69 -9.23
CA THR A 35 16.93 10.99 -9.93
C THR A 35 15.57 11.63 -10.09
N LEU A 36 15.53 12.96 -10.01
CA LEU A 36 14.32 13.78 -10.19
C LEU A 36 14.56 14.81 -11.28
N ALA A 37 13.70 14.85 -12.28
CA ALA A 37 13.77 15.83 -13.36
C ALA A 37 12.42 16.57 -13.53
N PRO A 38 12.40 17.86 -13.88
CA PRO A 38 11.16 18.53 -14.28
C PRO A 38 10.50 17.86 -15.49
N ALA A 39 9.18 17.72 -15.47
CA ALA A 39 8.39 17.07 -16.52
C ALA A 39 7.07 17.84 -16.77
N GLY A 40 7.18 19.06 -17.30
CA GLY A 40 6.06 19.98 -17.45
C GLY A 40 5.68 20.62 -16.11
N ALA A 41 4.44 20.47 -15.69
CA ALA A 41 3.96 20.90 -14.36
C ALA A 41 4.28 19.90 -13.24
N ASP A 42 4.86 18.74 -13.59
CA ASP A 42 5.18 17.66 -12.67
C ASP A 42 6.69 17.45 -12.57
N TYR A 43 7.08 16.50 -11.73
CA TYR A 43 8.41 15.90 -11.69
C TYR A 43 8.36 14.45 -12.18
N LEU A 44 9.42 14.03 -12.87
CA LEU A 44 9.68 12.65 -13.22
C LEU A 44 10.78 12.10 -12.31
N LEU A 45 10.40 11.21 -11.41
CA LEU A 45 11.29 10.41 -10.59
C LEU A 45 11.71 9.15 -11.36
N THR A 46 13.01 8.86 -11.38
CA THR A 46 13.56 7.61 -11.93
C THR A 46 14.36 6.88 -10.86
N LEU A 47 14.04 5.59 -10.66
CA LEU A 47 14.73 4.69 -9.75
C LEU A 47 15.30 3.53 -10.55
N ALA A 48 16.62 3.34 -10.54
CA ALA A 48 17.27 2.25 -11.26
C ALA A 48 17.45 1.02 -10.36
N GLY A 49 17.12 -0.15 -10.88
CA GLY A 49 17.27 -1.44 -10.21
C GLY A 49 16.16 -2.44 -10.59
N PRO A 50 16.28 -3.70 -10.14
CA PRO A 50 15.20 -4.67 -10.23
C PRO A 50 13.95 -4.19 -9.45
N PRO A 51 12.74 -4.68 -9.80
CA PRO A 51 11.49 -4.26 -9.17
C PRO A 51 11.45 -4.33 -7.63
N ALA A 52 12.15 -5.30 -7.04
CA ALA A 52 12.26 -5.41 -5.58
C ALA A 52 13.03 -4.24 -4.96
N GLN A 53 14.13 -3.82 -5.59
CA GLN A 53 14.95 -2.69 -5.14
C GLN A 53 14.19 -1.37 -5.34
N THR A 54 13.67 -1.14 -6.55
CA THR A 54 12.99 0.12 -6.87
C THR A 54 11.70 0.31 -6.08
N GLY A 55 10.99 -0.78 -5.74
CA GLY A 55 9.87 -0.74 -4.80
C GLY A 55 10.28 -0.29 -3.39
N SER A 56 11.41 -0.78 -2.87
CA SER A 56 11.94 -0.37 -1.57
C SER A 56 12.43 1.08 -1.57
N GLN A 57 13.05 1.54 -2.66
CA GLN A 57 13.46 2.94 -2.81
C GLN A 57 12.24 3.89 -2.87
N ALA A 58 11.20 3.54 -3.63
CA ALA A 58 9.96 4.30 -3.68
C ALA A 58 9.32 4.39 -2.28
N ALA A 59 9.29 3.28 -1.53
CA ALA A 59 8.85 3.24 -0.14
C ALA A 59 9.62 4.26 0.74
N GLY A 60 10.94 4.33 0.58
CA GLY A 60 11.81 5.26 1.32
C GLY A 60 11.56 6.72 1.03
N ILE A 61 11.23 7.04 -0.21
CA ILE A 61 10.83 8.40 -0.59
C ILE A 61 9.52 8.76 0.11
N PHE A 62 8.49 7.91 -0.01
CA PHE A 62 7.20 8.16 0.64
C PHE A 62 7.32 8.28 2.16
N ALA A 63 8.03 7.35 2.81
CA ALA A 63 8.26 7.39 4.26
C ALA A 63 8.93 8.70 4.70
N THR A 64 9.97 9.12 3.98
CA THR A 64 10.69 10.37 4.26
C THR A 64 9.79 11.59 4.10
N LEU A 65 9.00 11.64 3.02
CA LEU A 65 8.09 12.76 2.73
C LEU A 65 6.95 12.88 3.75
N GLN A 66 6.52 11.77 4.32
CA GLN A 66 5.43 11.73 5.31
C GLN A 66 5.93 11.81 6.76
N GLY A 67 7.25 11.89 6.98
CA GLY A 67 7.83 11.87 8.32
C GLY A 67 7.57 10.56 9.07
N VAL A 68 7.26 9.49 8.35
CA VAL A 68 6.99 8.16 8.91
C VAL A 68 8.29 7.36 8.80
N PRO A 69 8.75 6.67 9.86
CA PRO A 69 9.87 5.74 9.70
C PRO A 69 9.55 4.74 8.60
N LEU A 70 10.53 4.44 7.74
CA LEU A 70 10.42 3.30 6.85
C LEU A 70 10.20 2.09 7.76
N GLN A 71 8.97 1.61 7.82
CA GLN A 71 8.68 0.50 8.69
C GLN A 71 9.45 -0.70 8.15
N ASP A 72 10.23 -1.33 9.02
CA ASP A 72 10.74 -2.67 8.77
C ASP A 72 9.59 -3.48 8.18
N THR A 73 9.85 -4.16 7.07
CA THR A 73 8.87 -4.97 6.35
C THR A 73 8.06 -5.78 7.35
N ILE A 74 6.81 -5.37 7.60
CA ILE A 74 5.95 -6.13 8.49
C ILE A 74 5.72 -7.47 7.80
N ASP A 75 6.19 -8.54 8.43
CA ASP A 75 5.97 -9.89 7.95
C ASP A 75 4.48 -10.22 8.10
N LEU A 76 3.74 -10.15 6.99
CA LEU A 76 2.32 -10.51 6.97
C LEU A 76 2.09 -11.99 7.26
N ALA A 77 3.11 -12.86 7.17
CA ALA A 77 3.00 -14.24 7.64
C ALA A 77 3.02 -14.33 9.18
N ALA A 78 3.60 -13.35 9.86
CA ALA A 78 3.59 -13.24 11.32
C ALA A 78 2.34 -12.53 11.87
N TYR A 79 1.56 -11.86 11.01
CA TYR A 79 0.32 -11.20 11.40
C TYR A 79 -0.65 -12.21 12.05
N ARG A 80 -1.23 -11.82 13.20
CA ARG A 80 -2.26 -12.58 13.90
C ARG A 80 -3.41 -11.63 14.20
N PRO A 81 -4.62 -11.88 13.68
CA PRO A 81 -5.78 -11.07 14.03
C PRO A 81 -6.07 -11.22 15.53
N ALA A 82 -6.53 -10.15 16.17
CA ALA A 82 -6.99 -10.23 17.56
C ALA A 82 -8.17 -11.21 17.67
N ALA A 83 -8.22 -11.96 18.77
CA ALA A 83 -9.33 -12.90 19.04
C ALA A 83 -10.66 -12.15 19.28
N ASP A 84 -10.57 -10.98 19.93
CA ASP A 84 -11.68 -10.06 20.18
C ASP A 84 -11.25 -8.66 19.69
N PRO A 85 -11.37 -8.37 18.38
CA PRO A 85 -10.93 -7.11 17.81
C PRO A 85 -11.86 -5.96 18.25
N LEU A 86 -11.29 -4.80 18.58
CA LEU A 86 -12.06 -3.58 18.77
C LEU A 86 -12.49 -3.01 17.41
N VAL A 87 -11.61 -3.07 16.42
CA VAL A 87 -11.81 -2.52 15.07
C VAL A 87 -11.52 -3.58 14.01
N SER A 88 -12.44 -3.75 13.06
CA SER A 88 -12.20 -4.50 11.82
C SER A 88 -11.84 -3.53 10.70
N CYS A 89 -10.64 -3.65 10.17
CA CYS A 89 -10.17 -2.89 9.03
C CYS A 89 -10.46 -3.70 7.75
N VAL A 90 -11.48 -3.28 7.00
CA VAL A 90 -11.92 -3.92 5.76
C VAL A 90 -11.27 -3.19 4.57
N ILE A 91 -10.43 -3.90 3.83
CA ILE A 91 -9.73 -3.39 2.65
C ILE A 91 -10.39 -3.98 1.41
N LEU A 92 -10.97 -3.13 0.56
CA LEU A 92 -11.45 -3.54 -0.74
C LEU A 92 -10.31 -3.52 -1.76
N LEU A 93 -10.03 -4.68 -2.36
CA LEU A 93 -8.89 -4.91 -3.26
C LEU A 93 -9.38 -5.25 -4.66
N THR A 94 -9.11 -4.37 -5.64
CA THR A 94 -9.53 -4.54 -7.04
C THR A 94 -8.35 -4.79 -7.97
N GLY A 95 -7.13 -4.37 -7.61
CA GLY A 95 -5.96 -4.62 -8.44
C GLY A 95 -4.63 -4.05 -7.94
N ASN A 96 -4.59 -3.47 -6.74
CA ASN A 96 -3.37 -2.91 -6.17
C ASN A 96 -2.77 -3.82 -5.08
N ASP A 97 -2.69 -5.12 -5.32
CA ASP A 97 -2.29 -6.13 -4.33
C ASP A 97 -0.90 -5.90 -3.74
N HIS A 98 0.08 -5.60 -4.58
CA HIS A 98 1.42 -5.22 -4.14
C HIS A 98 1.44 -3.96 -3.29
N PHE A 99 0.59 -2.97 -3.61
CA PHE A 99 0.53 -1.75 -2.82
C PHE A 99 -0.12 -2.03 -1.46
N ALA A 100 -1.27 -2.72 -1.46
CA ALA A 100 -1.99 -3.06 -0.25
C ALA A 100 -1.13 -3.87 0.73
N ALA A 101 -0.45 -4.91 0.22
CA ALA A 101 0.40 -5.78 1.02
C ALA A 101 1.68 -5.09 1.53
N ARG A 102 2.28 -4.20 0.74
CA ARG A 102 3.57 -3.56 1.11
C ARG A 102 3.41 -2.25 1.89
N PHE A 103 2.29 -1.56 1.76
CA PHE A 103 2.11 -0.21 2.29
C PHE A 103 0.90 -0.10 3.20
N LEU A 104 -0.31 -0.33 2.67
CA LEU A 104 -1.55 -0.10 3.41
C LEU A 104 -1.66 -1.00 4.65
N ILE A 105 -1.54 -2.32 4.49
CA ILE A 105 -1.68 -3.26 5.61
C ILE A 105 -0.59 -3.02 6.67
N PRO A 106 0.71 -2.88 6.31
CA PRO A 106 1.74 -2.49 7.26
C PRO A 106 1.43 -1.18 7.99
N SER A 107 0.97 -0.15 7.26
CA SER A 107 0.58 1.13 7.86
C SER A 107 -0.52 0.96 8.91
N ILE A 108 -1.58 0.21 8.60
CA ILE A 108 -2.67 -0.06 9.54
C ILE A 108 -2.13 -0.77 10.80
N ILE A 109 -1.33 -1.82 10.64
CA ILE A 109 -0.76 -2.59 11.75
C ILE A 109 0.08 -1.69 12.66
N ALA A 110 0.98 -0.89 12.08
CA ALA A 110 1.90 -0.09 12.86
C ALA A 110 1.24 1.10 13.55
N ASN A 111 0.25 1.73 12.93
CA ASN A 111 -0.49 2.84 13.54
C ASN A 111 -1.55 2.37 14.54
N SER A 112 -1.91 1.09 14.52
CA SER A 112 -2.91 0.51 15.42
C SER A 112 -2.32 -0.37 16.52
N ARG A 113 -0.99 -0.35 16.76
CA ARG A 113 -0.31 -1.23 17.72
C ARG A 113 -0.89 -1.25 19.14
N ALA A 114 -1.50 -0.14 19.57
CA ALA A 114 -2.09 -0.02 20.89
C ALA A 114 -3.52 -0.57 20.98
N PHE A 115 -4.12 -0.99 19.86
CA PHE A 115 -5.51 -1.41 19.78
C PHE A 115 -5.62 -2.82 19.22
N PRO A 116 -6.53 -3.66 19.75
CA PRO A 116 -6.79 -4.96 19.16
C PRO A 116 -7.54 -4.76 17.85
N ILE A 117 -6.92 -5.12 16.73
CA ILE A 117 -7.52 -5.01 15.40
C ILE A 117 -7.59 -6.37 14.71
N GLU A 118 -8.49 -6.47 13.73
CA GLU A 118 -8.38 -7.44 12.66
C GLU A 118 -8.37 -6.71 11.31
N ILE A 119 -7.80 -7.36 10.30
CA ILE A 119 -7.66 -6.84 8.94
C ILE A 119 -8.26 -7.91 8.03
N LEU A 120 -9.20 -7.50 7.19
CA LEU A 120 -9.88 -8.34 6.22
C LEU A 120 -9.66 -7.74 4.84
N VAL A 121 -9.16 -8.54 3.90
CA VAL A 121 -9.08 -8.15 2.50
C VAL A 121 -10.29 -8.72 1.78
N VAL A 122 -11.03 -7.88 1.07
CA VAL A 122 -12.10 -8.32 0.16
C VAL A 122 -11.62 -8.10 -1.26
N PHE A 123 -11.31 -9.19 -1.94
CA PHE A 123 -10.88 -9.17 -3.32
C PHE A 123 -12.08 -9.15 -4.27
N ASN A 124 -12.12 -8.16 -5.16
CA ASN A 124 -13.14 -8.02 -6.21
C ASN A 124 -12.49 -7.69 -7.58
N GLY A 125 -11.24 -8.11 -7.78
CA GLY A 125 -10.45 -7.91 -9.00
C GLY A 125 -10.51 -9.09 -9.96
N LEU A 126 -9.69 -9.03 -11.02
CA LEU A 126 -9.56 -10.11 -12.01
C LEU A 126 -8.42 -11.09 -11.69
N TRP A 127 -7.39 -10.61 -11.00
CA TRP A 127 -6.23 -11.41 -10.61
C TRP A 127 -5.68 -10.95 -9.25
N LEU A 128 -5.13 -11.88 -8.48
CA LEU A 128 -4.61 -11.65 -7.14
C LEU A 128 -3.39 -12.55 -6.87
N ASP A 129 -2.26 -11.96 -6.48
CA ASP A 129 -1.19 -12.73 -5.83
C ASP A 129 -1.47 -12.91 -4.34
N ARG A 130 -2.10 -14.04 -4.01
CA ARG A 130 -2.45 -14.41 -2.63
C ARG A 130 -1.22 -14.57 -1.73
N ALA A 131 -0.05 -14.90 -2.29
CA ALA A 131 1.15 -15.12 -1.49
C ALA A 131 1.62 -13.83 -0.79
N LEU A 132 1.29 -12.67 -1.33
CA LEU A 132 1.65 -11.36 -0.76
C LEU A 132 1.01 -11.11 0.61
N PHE A 133 -0.14 -11.72 0.90
CA PHE A 133 -0.95 -11.40 2.08
C PHE A 133 -0.67 -12.31 3.28
N GLY A 134 0.17 -13.33 3.13
CA GLY A 134 0.57 -14.21 4.23
C GLY A 134 -0.63 -14.80 4.99
N ALA A 135 -0.78 -14.43 6.27
CA ALA A 135 -1.85 -14.90 7.13
C ALA A 135 -3.11 -14.01 7.15
N VAL A 136 -3.14 -12.92 6.37
CA VAL A 136 -4.28 -12.00 6.32
C VAL A 136 -5.46 -12.68 5.60
N PRO A 137 -6.67 -12.75 6.21
CA PRO A 137 -7.85 -13.32 5.57
C PRO A 137 -8.24 -12.59 4.29
N ILE A 138 -8.56 -13.35 3.25
CA ILE A 138 -9.05 -12.85 1.96
C ILE A 138 -10.43 -13.43 1.68
N LEU A 139 -11.41 -12.54 1.54
CA LEU A 139 -12.77 -12.82 1.11
C LEU A 139 -12.88 -12.53 -0.39
N GLU A 140 -13.69 -13.31 -1.09
CA GLU A 140 -13.95 -13.15 -2.52
C GLU A 140 -15.28 -12.43 -2.74
N SER A 141 -15.33 -11.55 -3.75
CA SER A 141 -16.52 -10.83 -4.20
C SER A 141 -16.54 -10.72 -5.72
N ASP A 142 -17.73 -10.56 -6.30
CA ASP A 142 -17.88 -10.46 -7.75
C ASP A 142 -17.12 -9.25 -8.32
N PHE A 143 -16.46 -9.48 -9.46
CA PHE A 143 -15.64 -8.46 -10.11
C PHE A 143 -16.40 -7.17 -10.38
N GLY A 144 -15.85 -6.04 -9.92
CA GLY A 144 -16.43 -4.71 -10.16
C GLY A 144 -17.59 -4.32 -9.23
N TRP A 145 -18.04 -5.21 -8.34
CA TRP A 145 -19.13 -4.94 -7.40
C TRP A 145 -18.61 -4.36 -6.08
N VAL A 146 -18.12 -3.12 -6.13
CA VAL A 146 -17.52 -2.39 -4.98
C VAL A 146 -18.40 -2.46 -3.72
N SER A 147 -19.68 -2.12 -3.84
CA SER A 147 -20.60 -2.12 -2.70
C SER A 147 -20.84 -3.51 -2.13
N GLN A 148 -20.88 -4.56 -2.97
CA GLN A 148 -21.01 -5.93 -2.48
C GLN A 148 -19.74 -6.37 -1.74
N GLY A 149 -18.57 -5.98 -2.23
CA GLY A 149 -17.30 -6.24 -1.54
C GLY A 149 -17.28 -5.62 -0.15
N TYR A 150 -17.67 -4.35 -0.01
CA TYR A 150 -17.77 -3.73 1.31
C TYR A 150 -18.79 -4.41 2.22
N ASN A 151 -19.96 -4.78 1.71
CA ASN A 151 -20.96 -5.50 2.48
C ASN A 151 -20.47 -6.88 2.93
N ALA A 152 -19.75 -7.60 2.07
CA ALA A 152 -19.14 -8.89 2.40
C ALA A 152 -18.11 -8.74 3.52
N GLY A 153 -17.24 -7.73 3.43
CA GLY A 153 -16.28 -7.41 4.48
C GLY A 153 -16.95 -7.01 5.80
N ALA A 154 -18.00 -6.18 5.74
CA ALA A 154 -18.77 -5.77 6.90
C ALA A 154 -19.49 -6.95 7.57
N ALA A 155 -20.00 -7.90 6.79
CA ALA A 155 -20.66 -9.10 7.30
C ALA A 155 -19.68 -10.07 7.99
N ALA A 156 -18.42 -10.10 7.54
CA ALA A 156 -17.37 -10.93 8.11
C ALA A 156 -16.63 -10.27 9.29
N ALA A 157 -16.77 -8.96 9.45
CA ALA A 157 -16.16 -8.19 10.53
C ALA A 157 -16.71 -8.63 11.90
N ARG A 158 -15.79 -8.87 12.84
CA ARG A 158 -16.08 -9.23 14.23
C ARG A 158 -15.89 -8.07 15.19
N GLY A 159 -15.23 -7.01 14.74
CA GLY A 159 -14.92 -5.84 15.55
C GLY A 159 -16.16 -5.05 15.92
N ARG A 160 -16.11 -4.40 17.09
CA ARG A 160 -17.17 -3.48 17.52
C ARG A 160 -17.34 -2.29 16.57
N TYR A 161 -16.24 -1.86 15.95
CA TYR A 161 -16.20 -0.81 14.95
C TYR A 161 -15.64 -1.35 13.65
N ILE A 162 -16.05 -0.75 12.53
CA ILE A 162 -15.58 -1.11 11.19
C ILE A 162 -14.98 0.13 10.54
N ALA A 163 -13.80 -0.03 9.95
CA ALA A 163 -13.14 0.99 9.13
C ALA A 163 -12.93 0.43 7.72
N PHE A 164 -13.30 1.21 6.71
CA PHE A 164 -13.18 0.83 5.30
C PHE A 164 -12.02 1.54 4.63
N PHE A 165 -11.27 0.79 3.82
CA PHE A 165 -10.14 1.27 3.03
C PHE A 165 -10.28 0.80 1.58
N HIS A 166 -9.89 1.65 0.63
CA HIS A 166 -9.58 1.22 -0.73
C HIS A 166 -8.10 0.83 -0.82
N ASP A 167 -7.77 -0.02 -1.80
CA ASP A 167 -6.42 -0.55 -2.03
C ASP A 167 -5.39 0.48 -2.54
N ASP A 168 -5.77 1.75 -2.66
CA ASP A 168 -4.95 2.89 -3.05
C ASP A 168 -4.83 3.97 -1.97
N CYS A 169 -5.34 3.70 -0.77
CA CYS A 169 -5.31 4.62 0.37
C CYS A 169 -4.07 4.41 1.26
N LEU A 170 -3.64 5.46 1.97
CA LEU A 170 -2.66 5.41 3.07
C LEU A 170 -3.17 6.19 4.28
#